data_AF-A0A4Q8LVN0-F1
#
_entry.id   AF-A0A4Q8LVN0-F1
#
_cell.length_a   1.000
_cell.length_b   1.000
_cell.length_c   1.000
_cell.angle_alpha   90.00
_cell.angle_beta   90.00
_cell.angle_gamma   90.00
#
_symmetry.space_group_name_H-M   'P 1'
#
loop_
_entity.id
_entity.type
_entity.pdbx_description
1 polymer ?
#
loop_
_entity_poly.entity_id
_entity_poly.type
_entity_poly.pdbx_seq_one_letter_code
_entity_poly.pdbx_strand_id
1 'polypeptide(L)'
;MADVEKQKLKLARILEAAAKEQAKLLVAEKQQKERLARQAARERAKERAALFRSADAHRKIVLGGLTIAADADHWDPAEIVGALLLVGEKMGTHAPLREQLRKRGIAHLEARDAARKAARS
;
A
#
# COMPACT_ATOMS: atom_id res chain seq x y z
N MET A 1 2.45 10.79 71.28
CA MET A 1 2.33 9.52 70.52
C MET A 1 1.13 9.54 69.56
N ALA A 2 -0.10 9.80 70.03
CA ALA A 2 -1.32 9.78 69.18
C ALA A 2 -1.35 10.79 68.01
N ASP A 3 -0.69 11.95 68.14
CA ASP A 3 -0.72 13.00 67.10
C ASP A 3 0.18 12.68 65.90
N VAL A 4 1.29 11.99 66.17
CA VAL A 4 2.24 11.53 65.13
C VAL A 4 1.63 10.41 64.29
N GLU A 5 0.83 9.52 64.90
CA GLU A 5 0.11 8.49 64.15
C GLU A 5 -0.99 9.07 63.26
N LYS A 6 -1.73 10.09 63.74
CA LYS A 6 -2.71 10.81 62.91
C LYS A 6 -2.06 11.50 61.71
N GLN A 7 -0.89 12.11 61.90
CA GLN A 7 -0.14 12.74 60.81
C GLN A 7 0.35 11.71 59.77
N LYS A 8 0.86 10.56 60.22
CA LYS A 8 1.25 9.45 59.32
C LYS A 8 0.07 8.91 58.52
N LEU A 9 -1.10 8.78 59.13
CA LEU A 9 -2.31 8.30 58.45
C LEU A 9 -2.81 9.28 57.38
N LYS A 10 -2.71 10.60 57.64
CA LYS A 10 -3.01 11.65 56.66
C LYS A 10 -2.03 11.62 55.48
N LEU A 11 -0.73 11.49 55.75
CA LEU A 11 0.32 11.37 54.73
C LEU A 11 0.13 10.13 53.84
N ALA A 12 -0.22 8.99 54.44
CA ALA A 12 -0.50 7.76 53.71
C ALA A 12 -1.68 7.92 52.74
N ARG A 13 -2.78 8.56 53.17
CA ARG A 13 -3.94 8.84 52.31
C ARG A 13 -3.62 9.79 51.15
N ILE A 14 -2.78 10.80 51.39
CA ILE A 14 -2.35 11.74 50.34
C ILE A 14 -1.46 11.04 49.32
N LEU A 15 -0.52 10.20 49.77
CA LEU A 15 0.34 9.40 48.89
C LEU A 15 -0.46 8.40 48.05
N GLU A 16 -1.46 7.75 48.65
CA GLU A 16 -2.31 6.80 47.94
C GLU A 16 -3.20 7.49 46.88
N ALA A 17 -3.69 8.70 47.17
CA ALA A 17 -4.41 9.52 46.20
C ALA A 17 -3.50 9.98 45.04
N ALA A 18 -2.28 10.43 45.36
CA ALA A 18 -1.29 10.83 44.36
C ALA A 18 -0.87 9.66 43.45
N ALA A 19 -0.70 8.46 44.02
CA ALA A 19 -0.39 7.25 43.26
C ALA A 19 -1.53 6.85 42.29
N LYS A 20 -2.79 6.99 42.72
CA LYS A 20 -3.97 6.71 41.86
C LYS A 20 -4.07 7.69 40.69
N GLU A 21 -3.78 8.97 40.91
CA GLU A 21 -3.77 9.97 39.84
C GLU A 21 -2.59 9.78 38.87
N GLN A 22 -1.39 9.47 39.36
CA GLN A 22 -0.27 9.09 38.49
C GLN A 22 -0.56 7.83 37.66
N ALA A 23 -1.19 6.81 38.24
CA ALA A 23 -1.55 5.60 37.51
C ALA A 23 -2.55 5.87 36.38
N LYS A 24 -3.54 6.74 36.60
CA LYS A 24 -4.48 7.17 35.55
C LYS A 24 -3.77 7.93 34.43
N LEU A 25 -2.86 8.83 34.78
CA LEU A 25 -2.07 9.60 33.80
C LEU A 25 -1.20 8.68 32.94
N LEU A 26 -0.52 7.71 33.54
CA LEU A 26 0.32 6.74 32.80
C LEU A 26 -0.50 5.86 31.85
N VAL A 27 -1.72 5.47 32.23
CA VAL A 27 -2.63 4.72 31.35
C VAL A 27 -3.10 5.59 30.18
N ALA A 28 -3.46 6.84 30.44
CA ALA A 28 -3.87 7.79 29.41
C ALA A 28 -2.73 8.06 28.39
N GLU A 29 -1.50 8.25 28.87
CA GLU A 29 -0.33 8.43 28.00
C GLU A 29 -0.04 7.20 27.14
N LYS A 30 -0.15 5.99 27.69
CA LYS A 30 0.02 4.75 26.91
C LYS A 30 -1.02 4.65 25.80
N GLN A 31 -2.29 4.94 26.10
CA GLN A 31 -3.36 4.91 25.10
C GLN A 31 -3.16 5.97 24.01
N GLN A 32 -2.70 7.17 24.35
CA GLN A 32 -2.36 8.20 23.35
C GLN A 32 -1.20 7.77 22.47
N LYS A 33 -0.13 7.22 23.05
CA LYS A 33 1.03 6.70 22.29
C LYS A 33 0.62 5.58 21.33
N GLU A 34 -0.24 4.66 21.75
CA GLU A 34 -0.76 3.60 20.87
C GLU A 34 -1.63 4.16 19.74
N ARG A 35 -2.48 5.15 20.01
CA ARG A 35 -3.30 5.81 18.98
C ARG A 35 -2.42 6.51 17.94
N LEU A 36 -1.42 7.26 18.38
CA LEU A 36 -0.46 7.93 17.52
C LEU A 36 0.36 6.93 16.69
N ALA A 37 0.82 5.83 17.31
CA ALA A 37 1.54 4.76 16.60
C ALA A 37 0.66 4.09 15.53
N ARG A 38 -0.62 3.83 15.83
CA ARG A 38 -1.58 3.28 14.86
C ARG A 38 -1.87 4.24 13.71
N GLN A 39 -1.99 5.54 13.99
CA GLN A 39 -2.17 6.56 12.96
C GLN A 39 -0.93 6.66 12.06
N ALA A 40 0.27 6.73 12.65
CA ALA A 40 1.52 6.76 11.91
C ALA A 40 1.72 5.51 11.03
N ALA A 41 1.36 4.32 11.52
CA ALA A 41 1.40 3.09 10.73
C ALA A 41 0.41 3.12 9.55
N ARG A 42 -0.79 3.67 9.74
CA ARG A 42 -1.79 3.83 8.68
C ARG A 42 -1.34 4.83 7.62
N GLU A 43 -0.77 5.97 8.01
CA GLU A 43 -0.24 6.95 7.06
C GLU A 43 0.93 6.38 6.26
N ARG A 44 1.89 5.69 6.90
CA ARG A 44 2.98 4.99 6.20
C ARG A 44 2.46 3.92 5.22
N ALA A 45 1.38 3.21 5.58
CA ALA A 45 0.77 2.22 4.69
C ALA A 45 0.08 2.88 3.49
N LYS A 46 -0.61 4.03 3.70
CA LYS A 46 -1.21 4.82 2.62
C LYS A 46 -0.15 5.41 1.69
N GLU A 47 0.93 5.94 2.22
CA GLU A 47 2.07 6.48 1.46
C GLU A 47 2.72 5.39 0.61
N ARG A 48 3.01 4.22 1.19
CA ARG A 48 3.49 3.05 0.43
C ARG A 48 2.49 2.67 -0.65
N ALA A 49 1.21 2.53 -0.33
CA ALA A 49 0.18 2.17 -1.31
C ALA A 49 0.02 3.25 -2.41
N ALA A 50 0.26 4.53 -2.10
CA ALA A 50 0.25 5.61 -3.07
C ALA A 50 1.48 5.53 -4.00
N LEU A 51 2.68 5.26 -3.45
CA LEU A 51 3.91 5.05 -4.21
C LEU A 51 3.82 3.82 -5.14
N PHE A 52 3.25 2.71 -4.66
CA PHE A 52 3.02 1.53 -5.50
C PHE A 52 1.96 1.78 -6.58
N ARG A 53 0.90 2.55 -6.27
CA ARG A 53 -0.11 2.93 -7.27
C ARG A 53 0.41 3.96 -8.28
N SER A 54 1.23 4.92 -7.88
CA SER A 54 1.81 5.90 -8.79
C SER A 54 2.87 5.26 -9.69
N ALA A 55 3.70 4.37 -9.16
CA ALA A 55 4.65 3.58 -9.94
C ALA A 55 3.95 2.63 -10.92
N ASP A 56 2.79 2.08 -10.56
CA ASP A 56 1.98 1.23 -11.44
C ASP A 56 1.18 2.07 -12.47
N ALA A 57 0.79 3.31 -12.13
CA ALA A 57 0.12 4.23 -13.05
C ALA A 57 1.08 4.82 -14.09
N HIS A 58 2.31 5.18 -13.72
CA HIS A 58 3.33 5.64 -14.67
C HIS A 58 3.81 4.52 -15.63
N ARG A 59 3.62 3.25 -15.27
CA ARG A 59 3.82 2.10 -16.18
C ARG A 59 2.61 1.78 -17.06
N LYS A 60 1.45 2.40 -16.83
CA LYS A 60 0.22 2.16 -17.58
C LYS A 60 0.01 3.30 -18.56
N ILE A 61 0.40 3.08 -19.81
CA ILE A 61 -0.14 3.86 -20.92
C ILE A 61 -1.59 3.38 -21.09
N VAL A 62 -2.53 4.15 -20.55
CA VAL A 62 -3.95 3.83 -20.58
C VAL A 62 -4.51 4.17 -21.96
N LEU A 63 -4.41 3.23 -22.89
CA LEU A 63 -5.36 3.12 -24.01
C LEU A 63 -6.57 2.33 -23.49
N GLY A 64 -7.56 3.04 -22.94
CA GLY A 64 -8.92 2.51 -22.70
C GLY A 64 -9.03 1.24 -21.82
N GLY A 65 -8.11 1.02 -20.88
CA GLY A 65 -8.15 -0.13 -19.96
C GLY A 65 -7.38 -1.38 -20.41
N LEU A 66 -6.61 -1.30 -21.50
CA LEU A 66 -5.71 -2.39 -21.92
C LEU A 66 -4.42 -2.40 -21.07
N THR A 67 -4.07 -3.58 -20.56
CA THR A 67 -2.81 -3.80 -19.83
C THR A 67 -1.67 -3.88 -20.83
N ILE A 68 -0.79 -2.88 -20.87
CA ILE A 68 0.43 -2.94 -21.69
C ILE A 68 1.44 -3.89 -21.03
N ALA A 69 2.17 -4.63 -21.89
CA ALA A 69 3.26 -5.50 -21.48
C ALA A 69 4.27 -4.73 -20.62
N ALA A 70 4.90 -5.42 -19.66
CA ALA A 70 5.68 -4.82 -18.57
C ALA A 70 6.94 -4.02 -19.01
N ASP A 71 7.24 -3.92 -20.29
CA ASP A 71 8.49 -3.36 -20.83
C ASP A 71 8.28 -2.31 -21.93
N ALA A 72 7.05 -1.81 -22.12
CA ALA A 72 6.80 -0.67 -23.03
C ALA A 72 6.63 0.65 -22.26
N ASP A 73 7.11 0.69 -21.02
CA ASP A 73 7.08 1.85 -20.12
C ASP A 73 8.03 2.97 -20.57
N HIS A 74 9.07 2.63 -21.32
CA HIS A 74 10.02 3.57 -21.93
C HIS A 74 9.61 4.04 -23.32
N TRP A 75 8.52 3.51 -23.89
CA TRP A 75 8.07 3.89 -25.22
C TRP A 75 7.22 5.15 -25.14
N ASP A 76 7.46 6.09 -26.03
CA ASP A 76 6.61 7.26 -26.15
C ASP A 76 5.26 6.92 -26.83
N PRO A 77 4.24 7.80 -26.71
CA PRO A 77 2.94 7.53 -27.32
C PRO A 77 2.98 7.29 -28.84
N ALA A 78 3.89 7.95 -29.56
CA ALA A 78 4.01 7.79 -31.01
C ALA A 78 4.63 6.44 -31.38
N GLU A 79 5.64 5.97 -30.62
CA GLU A 79 6.25 4.65 -30.81
C GLU A 79 5.23 3.52 -30.63
N ILE A 80 4.36 3.63 -29.63
CA ILE A 80 3.30 2.65 -29.37
C ILE A 80 2.27 2.65 -30.49
N VAL A 81 1.79 3.84 -30.89
CA VAL A 81 0.82 3.96 -31.97
C VAL A 81 1.41 3.43 -33.28
N GLY A 82 2.65 3.78 -33.61
CA GLY A 82 3.35 3.29 -34.79
C GLY A 82 3.49 1.77 -34.81
N ALA A 83 3.88 1.16 -33.69
CA ALA A 83 3.98 -0.29 -33.59
C ALA A 83 2.61 -0.99 -33.72
N LEU A 84 1.55 -0.42 -33.13
CA LEU A 84 0.19 -0.97 -33.26
C LEU A 84 -0.35 -0.88 -34.68
N LEU A 85 -0.13 0.24 -35.37
CA LEU A 85 -0.50 0.41 -36.77
C LEU A 85 0.24 -0.59 -37.66
N LEU A 86 1.57 -0.72 -37.50
CA LEU A 86 2.38 -1.68 -38.24
C LEU A 86 1.91 -3.13 -38.04
N VAL A 87 1.60 -3.53 -36.80
CA VAL A 87 1.08 -4.86 -36.51
C VAL A 87 -0.33 -5.05 -37.07
N GLY A 88 -1.18 -4.02 -37.00
CA GLY A 88 -2.51 -4.00 -37.61
C GLY A 88 -2.48 -4.29 -39.10
N GLU A 89 -1.59 -3.61 -39.83
CA GLU A 89 -1.35 -3.83 -41.27
C GLU A 89 -0.91 -5.27 -41.54
N LYS A 90 0.09 -5.76 -40.79
CA LYS A 90 0.60 -7.13 -40.95
C LYS A 90 -0.45 -8.20 -40.64
N MET A 91 -1.36 -7.95 -39.70
CA MET A 91 -2.47 -8.87 -39.43
C MET A 91 -3.50 -8.90 -40.57
N GLY A 92 -3.65 -7.80 -41.31
CA GLY A 92 -4.51 -7.73 -42.49
C GLY A 92 -3.94 -8.52 -43.68
N THR A 93 -2.61 -8.59 -43.79
CA THR A 93 -1.91 -9.27 -44.90
C THR A 93 -1.48 -10.71 -44.57
N HIS A 94 -1.30 -11.05 -43.29
CA HIS A 94 -0.88 -12.38 -42.84
C HIS A 94 -1.86 -12.98 -41.83
N ALA A 95 -2.82 -13.77 -42.32
CA ALA A 95 -3.86 -14.39 -41.49
C ALA A 95 -3.34 -15.21 -40.27
N PRO A 96 -2.23 -15.98 -40.36
CA PRO A 96 -1.72 -16.73 -39.21
C PRO A 96 -1.18 -15.85 -38.09
N LEU A 97 -0.71 -14.63 -38.41
CA LEU A 97 -0.09 -13.73 -37.46
C LEU A 97 -1.06 -13.30 -36.35
N ARG A 98 -2.33 -13.11 -36.71
CA ARG A 98 -3.38 -12.73 -35.74
C ARG A 98 -3.53 -13.77 -34.63
N GLU A 99 -3.55 -15.05 -34.99
CA GLU A 99 -3.70 -16.13 -34.01
C GLU A 99 -2.43 -16.31 -33.17
N GLN A 100 -1.25 -16.15 -33.76
CA GLN A 100 0.02 -16.16 -33.03
C GLN A 100 0.11 -15.04 -31.99
N LEU A 101 -0.28 -13.81 -32.36
CA LEU A 101 -0.30 -12.66 -31.46
C LEU A 101 -1.31 -12.86 -30.33
N ARG A 102 -2.49 -13.42 -30.63
CA ARG A 102 -3.50 -13.76 -29.62
C ARG A 102 -2.96 -14.75 -28.60
N LYS A 103 -2.37 -15.87 -29.04
CA LYS A 103 -1.78 -16.89 -28.14
C LYS A 103 -0.69 -16.29 -27.27
N ARG A 104 0.20 -15.48 -27.84
CA ARG A 104 1.25 -14.79 -27.10
C ARG A 104 0.70 -13.81 -26.06
N GLY A 105 -0.36 -13.07 -26.41
CA GLY A 105 -1.04 -12.16 -25.50
C GLY A 105 -1.68 -12.89 -24.31
N ILE A 106 -2.38 -13.99 -24.56
CA ILE A 106 -2.99 -14.83 -23.50
C ILE A 106 -1.90 -15.32 -22.53
N ALA A 107 -0.85 -15.95 -23.05
CA ALA A 107 0.25 -16.47 -22.22
C ALA A 107 0.91 -15.39 -21.35
N HIS A 108 1.08 -14.17 -21.89
CA HIS A 108 1.64 -13.06 -21.13
C HIS A 108 0.71 -12.61 -19.99
N LEU A 109 -0.60 -12.49 -20.26
CA LEU A 109 -1.58 -12.09 -19.24
C LEU A 109 -1.71 -13.13 -18.14
N GLU A 110 -1.74 -14.42 -18.48
CA GLU A 110 -1.80 -15.52 -17.53
C GLU A 110 -0.55 -15.54 -16.62
N ALA A 111 0.64 -15.38 -17.19
CA ALA A 111 1.88 -15.30 -16.41
C ALA A 111 1.88 -14.11 -15.44
N ARG A 112 1.37 -12.95 -15.86
CA ARG A 112 1.24 -11.78 -14.98
C ARG A 112 0.24 -11.99 -13.86
N ASP A 113 -0.91 -12.60 -14.14
CA ASP A 113 -1.90 -12.88 -13.11
C ASP A 113 -1.42 -13.94 -12.12
N ALA A 114 -0.65 -14.93 -12.57
CA ALA A 114 0.04 -15.88 -11.70
C ALA A 114 1.05 -15.17 -10.77
N ALA A 115 1.90 -14.30 -11.30
CA ALA A 115 2.85 -13.51 -10.51
C ALA A 115 2.15 -12.60 -9.48
N ARG A 116 1.02 -11.98 -9.85
CA ARG A 116 0.20 -11.17 -8.93
C ARG A 116 -0.42 -12.01 -7.81
N LYS A 117 -0.90 -13.22 -8.13
CA LYS A 117 -1.44 -14.14 -7.12
C LYS A 117 -0.34 -14.58 -6.14
N ALA A 118 0.83 -14.94 -6.63
CA ALA A 118 1.98 -15.33 -5.81
C ALA A 118 2.48 -14.19 -4.91
N ALA A 119 2.40 -12.94 -5.35
CA ALA A 119 2.76 -11.78 -4.52
C ALA A 119 1.73 -11.44 -3.41
N ARG A 120 0.54 -12.04 -3.44
CA ARG A 120 -0.55 -11.81 -2.46
C ARG A 120 -0.68 -12.95 -1.43
N SER A 121 -0.15 -14.12 -1.72
CA SER A 121 -0.05 -15.29 -0.82
C SER A 121 1.20 -15.21 0.04
#